data_AF-A0A3D5SNV9-F1
#
_entry.id   AF-A0A3D5SNV9-F1
#
_cell.length_a   1.000
_cell.length_b   1.000
_cell.length_c   1.000
_cell.angle_alpha   90.00
_cell.angle_beta   90.00
_cell.angle_gamma   90.00
#
_symmetry.space_group_name_H-M   'P 1'
#
loop_
_entity.id
_entity.type
_entity.pdbx_description
1 polymer ?
#
loop_
_entity_poly.entity_id
_entity_poly.type
_entity_poly.pdbx_seq_one_letter_code
_entity_poly.pdbx_strand_id
1 'polypeptide(L)'
;MRPLGQLDESFIIATDNEGLLLIDQHVAHERILFDKYRALESARLAESQQLLIPETFDLTPAQASIFDAIAVELESYGFELMRLSGRTVAIKAAPADLPAGGGP
;
A
#
# COMPACT_ATOMS: atom_id res chain seq x y z
N MET A 1 -18.22 13.42 -20.00
CA MET A 1 -18.12 12.06 -20.56
C MET A 1 -19.34 11.25 -20.13
N ARG A 2 -20.05 10.64 -21.08
CA ARG A 2 -21.15 9.70 -20.87
C ARG A 2 -20.75 8.34 -21.48
N PRO A 3 -20.66 7.25 -20.70
CA PRO A 3 -20.37 5.93 -21.25
C PRO A 3 -21.54 5.45 -22.12
N LEU A 4 -21.22 4.76 -23.21
CA LEU A 4 -22.18 4.19 -24.16
C LEU A 4 -22.15 2.67 -24.13
N GLY A 5 -20.99 2.06 -23.85
CA GLY A 5 -20.82 0.61 -23.75
C GLY A 5 -19.35 0.21 -23.72
N GLN A 6 -19.11 -1.08 -23.92
CA GLN A 6 -17.77 -1.66 -24.05
C GLN A 6 -17.68 -2.53 -25.30
N LEU A 7 -16.45 -2.70 -25.81
CA LEU A 7 -16.13 -3.59 -26.92
C LEU A 7 -15.11 -4.62 -26.46
N ASP A 8 -15.50 -5.90 -26.55
CA ASP A 8 -14.65 -7.09 -26.31
C ASP A 8 -13.78 -7.00 -25.05
N GLU A 9 -14.31 -6.46 -23.95
CA GLU A 9 -13.59 -6.27 -22.68
C GLU A 9 -12.22 -5.55 -22.83
N SER A 10 -12.06 -4.78 -23.91
CA SER A 10 -10.79 -4.15 -24.28
C SER A 10 -10.92 -2.63 -24.37
N PHE A 11 -12.07 -2.14 -24.85
CA PHE A 11 -12.31 -0.71 -25.01
C PHE A 11 -13.62 -0.25 -24.35
N ILE A 12 -13.58 0.90 -23.70
CA ILE A 12 -14.75 1.64 -23.27
C ILE A 12 -15.12 2.63 -24.37
N ILE A 13 -16.38 2.62 -24.79
CA ILE A 13 -16.93 3.57 -25.75
C ILE A 13 -17.72 4.62 -24.97
N ALA A 14 -17.39 5.90 -25.17
CA ALA A 14 -18.04 7.01 -24.48
C ALA A 14 -18.24 8.20 -25.42
N THR A 15 -18.97 9.21 -24.95
CA THR A 15 -19.14 10.47 -25.66
C THR A 15 -18.99 11.67 -24.73
N ASP A 16 -18.53 12.79 -25.26
CA ASP A 16 -18.56 14.09 -24.59
C ASP A 16 -19.02 15.20 -25.56
N ASN A 17 -18.78 16.45 -25.21
CA ASN A 17 -19.20 17.60 -26.01
C ASN A 17 -18.41 17.73 -27.34
N GLU A 18 -17.29 17.03 -27.47
CA GLU A 18 -16.39 17.09 -28.62
C GLU A 18 -16.60 15.90 -29.56
N GLY A 19 -17.08 14.76 -29.05
CA GLY A 19 -17.51 13.66 -29.89
C GLY A 19 -17.51 12.29 -29.22
N LEU A 20 -17.05 11.28 -29.97
CA LEU A 20 -16.92 9.90 -29.53
C LEU A 20 -15.51 9.66 -28.99
N LEU A 21 -15.41 9.04 -27.82
CA LEU A 21 -14.18 8.57 -27.23
C LEU A 21 -14.12 7.04 -27.29
N LEU A 22 -12.95 6.53 -27.67
CA LEU A 22 -12.59 5.13 -27.56
C LEU A 22 -11.40 5.02 -26.62
N ILE A 23 -11.61 4.36 -25.48
CA ILE A 23 -10.65 4.32 -24.39
C ILE A 23 -10.17 2.89 -24.23
N ASP A 24 -8.87 2.65 -24.35
CA ASP A 24 -8.25 1.36 -24.00
C ASP A 24 -8.37 1.14 -22.49
N GLN A 25 -9.10 0.10 -22.10
CA GLN A 25 -9.40 -0.19 -20.69
C GLN A 25 -8.14 -0.61 -19.93
N HIS A 26 -7.23 -1.35 -20.55
CA HIS A 26 -6.01 -1.83 -19.92
C HIS A 26 -5.09 -0.64 -19.59
N VAL A 27 -4.83 0.22 -20.58
CA VAL A 27 -3.99 1.40 -20.39
C VAL A 27 -4.62 2.40 -19.40
N ALA A 28 -5.95 2.60 -19.47
CA ALA A 28 -6.65 3.46 -18.53
C ALA A 28 -6.57 2.94 -17.09
N HIS A 29 -6.72 1.63 -16.91
CA HIS A 29 -6.60 0.99 -15.60
C HIS A 29 -5.19 1.13 -15.02
N GLU A 30 -4.17 0.83 -15.81
CA GLU A 30 -2.77 0.99 -15.40
C GLU A 30 -2.45 2.45 -15.04
N ARG A 31 -2.99 3.42 -15.81
CA ARG A 31 -2.79 4.84 -15.52
C ARG A 31 -3.42 5.26 -14.19
N ILE A 32 -4.64 4.82 -13.91
CA ILE A 32 -5.33 5.11 -12.64
C ILE A 32 -4.53 4.53 -11.47
N LEU A 33 -4.06 3.29 -11.59
CA LEU A 33 -3.22 2.66 -10.57
C LEU A 33 -1.92 3.43 -10.36
N PHE A 34 -1.22 3.77 -11.44
CA PHE A 34 0.02 4.55 -11.37
C PHE A 34 -0.18 5.89 -10.67
N ASP A 35 -1.22 6.65 -11.07
CA ASP A 35 -1.51 7.97 -10.47
C ASP A 35 -1.92 7.82 -8.99
N LYS A 36 -2.67 6.77 -8.61
CA LYS A 36 -2.99 6.43 -7.21
C LYS A 36 -1.72 6.17 -6.40
N TYR A 37 -0.82 5.30 -6.89
CA TYR A 37 0.41 4.97 -6.17
C TYR A 37 1.36 6.15 -6.08
N ARG A 38 1.47 6.97 -7.13
CA ARG A 38 2.22 8.23 -7.09
C ARG A 38 1.66 9.21 -6.07
N ALA A 39 0.34 9.32 -5.96
CA ALA A 39 -0.31 10.15 -4.96
C ALA A 39 -0.02 9.63 -3.54
N LEU A 40 -0.12 8.32 -3.29
CA LEU A 40 0.20 7.69 -2.00
C LEU A 40 1.67 7.89 -1.61
N GLU A 41 2.60 7.72 -2.57
CA GLU A 41 4.02 7.97 -2.37
C GLU A 41 4.28 9.45 -2.01
N SER A 42 3.59 10.39 -2.67
CA SER A 42 3.70 11.82 -2.34
C SER A 42 3.02 12.20 -1.00
N ALA A 43 2.03 11.44 -0.55
CA ALA A 43 1.26 11.72 0.66
C ALA A 43 1.97 11.27 1.95
N ARG A 44 2.99 10.39 1.87
CA ARG A 44 3.81 9.91 2.99
C ARG A 44 3.04 9.47 4.24
N LEU A 45 1.79 9.01 4.04
CA LEU A 45 0.98 8.33 5.03
C LEU A 45 0.67 6.98 4.42
N ALA A 46 1.60 6.05 4.57
CA ALA A 46 1.27 4.67 4.35
C ALA A 46 0.15 4.30 5.33
N GLU A 47 -1.05 4.06 4.80
CA GLU A 47 -2.17 3.63 5.62
C GLU A 47 -1.75 2.38 6.38
N SER A 48 -1.93 2.39 7.70
CA SER A 48 -1.53 1.30 8.59
C SER A 48 -2.76 0.52 9.00
N GLN A 49 -2.67 -0.81 8.96
CA GLN A 49 -3.66 -1.73 9.47
C GLN A 49 -3.17 -2.33 10.80
N GLN A 50 -3.95 -2.14 11.86
CA GLN A 50 -3.69 -2.80 13.14
C GLN A 50 -3.86 -4.32 13.03
N LEU A 51 -2.91 -5.04 13.61
CA LEU A 51 -2.97 -6.48 13.75
C LEU A 51 -3.96 -6.84 14.87
N LEU A 52 -4.75 -7.89 14.66
CA LEU A 52 -5.63 -8.43 15.71
C LEU A 52 -4.84 -8.92 16.92
N ILE A 53 -3.65 -9.47 16.68
CA ILE A 53 -2.71 -9.94 17.69
C ILE A 53 -1.33 -9.37 17.31
N PRO A 54 -0.67 -8.61 18.20
CA PRO A 54 0.69 -8.14 17.93
C PRO A 54 1.68 -9.29 17.79
N GLU A 55 2.51 -9.24 16.75
CA GLU A 55 3.56 -10.23 16.52
C GLU A 55 4.86 -9.80 17.21
N THR A 56 5.46 -10.69 18.00
CA THR A 56 6.68 -10.41 18.77
C THR A 56 7.87 -11.18 18.26
N PHE A 57 9.02 -10.52 18.18
CA PHE A 57 10.28 -11.16 17.77
C PHE A 57 11.47 -10.59 18.54
N ASP A 58 12.47 -11.46 18.76
CA ASP A 58 13.71 -11.08 19.43
C ASP A 58 14.75 -10.62 18.43
N LEU A 59 15.26 -9.41 18.64
CA LEU A 59 16.38 -8.87 17.86
C LEU A 59 17.69 -9.49 18.34
N THR A 60 18.60 -9.81 17.42
CA THR A 60 20.03 -10.03 17.73
C THR A 60 20.68 -8.76 18.33
N PRO A 61 21.85 -8.84 19.00
CA PRO A 61 22.47 -7.65 19.57
C PRO A 61 22.79 -6.58 18.51
N ALA A 62 23.22 -7.03 17.31
CA ALA A 62 23.49 -6.16 16.17
C ALA A 62 22.23 -5.49 15.60
N GLN A 63 21.11 -6.22 15.54
CA GLN A 63 19.83 -5.62 15.12
C GLN A 63 19.32 -4.63 16.17
N ALA A 64 19.44 -4.95 17.46
CA ALA A 64 19.00 -4.08 18.54
C ALA A 64 19.77 -2.74 18.57
N SER A 65 21.06 -2.73 18.19
CA SER A 65 21.88 -1.52 18.14
C SER A 65 21.51 -0.56 17.01
N ILE A 66 20.87 -1.04 15.95
CA ILE A 66 20.43 -0.22 14.80
C ILE A 66 18.92 -0.01 14.75
N PHE A 67 18.16 -0.66 15.64
CA PHE A 67 16.70 -0.72 15.56
C PHE A 67 16.06 0.66 15.57
N ASP A 68 16.46 1.57 16.46
CA ASP A 68 15.79 2.89 16.56
C ASP A 68 15.98 3.73 15.29
N ALA A 69 17.09 3.55 14.56
CA ALA A 69 17.31 4.22 13.28
C ALA A 69 16.40 3.66 12.18
N ILE A 70 16.21 2.33 12.16
CA ILE A 70 15.35 1.65 11.18
C ILE A 70 13.87 1.82 11.54
N ALA A 71 13.52 1.90 12.82
CA ALA A 71 12.15 2.01 13.29
C ALA A 71 11.46 3.27 12.75
N VAL A 72 12.16 4.41 12.73
CA VAL A 72 11.65 5.65 12.14
C VAL A 72 11.33 5.50 10.65
N GLU A 73 12.16 4.75 9.93
CA GLU A 73 11.92 4.46 8.51
C GLU A 73 10.73 3.51 8.33
N LEU A 74 10.65 2.44 9.12
CA LEU A 74 9.53 1.50 9.10
C LEU A 74 8.20 2.17 9.46
N GLU A 75 8.19 3.08 10.44
CA GLU A 75 7.02 3.89 10.79
C GLU A 75 6.57 4.76 9.62
N SER A 76 7.50 5.30 8.83
CA SER A 76 7.16 6.06 7.62
C SER A 76 6.54 5.20 6.51
N TYR A 77 6.79 3.89 6.54
CA TYR A 77 6.16 2.92 5.65
C TYR A 77 4.85 2.35 6.19
N GLY A 78 4.39 2.73 7.39
CA GLY A 78 3.10 2.30 7.94
C GLY A 78 3.18 1.12 8.91
N PHE A 79 4.36 0.84 9.48
CA PHE A 79 4.49 -0.07 10.61
C PHE A 79 4.32 0.67 11.93
N GLU A 80 3.64 0.06 12.90
CA GLU A 80 3.69 0.51 14.29
C GLU A 80 4.50 -0.49 15.11
N LEU A 81 5.63 -0.04 15.66
CA LEU A 81 6.56 -0.86 16.40
C LEU A 81 6.57 -0.49 17.89
N MET A 82 6.77 -1.48 18.75
CA MET A 82 6.90 -1.26 20.19
C MET A 82 8.07 -2.07 20.76
N ARG A 83 9.03 -1.39 21.39
CA ARG A 83 10.04 -2.08 22.21
C ARG A 83 9.39 -2.69 23.45
N LEU A 84 9.69 -3.96 23.69
CA LEU A 84 9.38 -4.65 24.92
C LEU A 84 10.66 -4.73 25.78
N SER A 85 10.68 -5.61 26.79
CA SER A 85 11.86 -5.79 27.62
C SER A 85 13.03 -6.41 26.85
N GLY A 86 14.26 -6.06 27.24
CA GLY A 86 15.47 -6.60 26.62
C GLY A 86 15.62 -6.19 25.14
N ARG A 87 15.63 -7.18 24.25
CA ARG A 87 15.78 -7.00 22.78
C ARG A 87 14.52 -7.42 22.01
N THR A 88 13.41 -7.62 22.70
CA THR A 88 12.16 -8.04 22.10
C THR A 88 11.40 -6.83 21.56
N VAL A 89 10.82 -6.96 20.37
CA VAL A 89 10.00 -5.95 19.72
C VAL A 89 8.66 -6.57 19.32
N ALA A 90 7.60 -5.78 19.41
CA ALA A 90 6.28 -6.11 18.88
C ALA A 90 5.95 -5.26 17.65
N ILE A 91 5.33 -5.88 16.65
CA ILE A 91 4.64 -5.20 15.55
C ILE A 91 3.16 -5.12 15.93
N LYS A 92 2.59 -3.92 15.94
CA LYS A 92 1.18 -3.67 16.27
C LYS A 92 0.33 -3.34 15.04
N ALA A 93 0.95 -2.73 14.05
CA ALA A 93 0.33 -2.43 12.77
C ALA A 93 1.36 -2.63 11.66
N ALA A 94 0.86 -2.94 10.47
CA ALA A 94 1.62 -3.06 9.25
C ALA A 94 0.91 -2.26 8.14
N PRO A 95 1.55 -2.00 6.99
CA PRO A 95 0.93 -1.24 5.91
C PRO A 95 -0.35 -1.97 5.42
N ALA A 96 -1.44 -1.24 5.20
CA ALA A 96 -2.75 -1.81 4.84
C ALA A 96 -2.76 -2.53 3.47
N ASP A 97 -1.86 -2.11 2.57
CA ASP A 97 -1.65 -2.75 1.27
C ASP A 97 -0.71 -3.97 1.35
N LEU A 98 -0.13 -4.25 2.53
CA LEU A 98 0.68 -5.45 2.74
C LEU A 98 -0.30 -6.63 2.87
N PRO A 99 -0.21 -7.67 2.01
CA PRO A 99 -1.04 -8.85 2.17
C PRO A 99 -0.84 -9.40 3.57
N ALA A 100 -1.93 -9.64 4.30
CA ALA A 100 -1.88 -10.37 5.56
C ALA A 100 -1.06 -11.62 5.30
N GLY A 101 0.05 -11.79 6.01
CA GLY A 101 0.95 -12.92 5.84
C GLY A 101 0.17 -14.20 6.05
N GLY A 102 -0.37 -14.75 4.97
CA GLY A 102 -1.05 -16.03 4.95
C GLY A 102 0.01 -17.09 5.09
N GLY A 103 0.36 -17.41 6.33
CA GLY A 103 0.82 -18.75 6.63
C GLY A 103 -0.38 -19.70 6.63
N PRO A 104 -0.25 -20.93 6.12
CA PRO A 104 -0.58 -22.07 6.98
C PRO A 104 0.24 -22.05 8.27
#